data_AF-A0A8B6GHE0-F1
#
_entry.id   AF-A0A8B6GHE0-F1
#
_cell.length_a   1.000
_cell.length_b   1.000
_cell.length_c   1.000
_cell.angle_alpha   90.00
_cell.angle_beta   90.00
_cell.angle_gamma   90.00
#
_symmetry.space_group_name_H-M   'P 1'
#
loop_
_entity.id
_entity.type
_entity.pdbx_description
1 polymer ?
#
loop_
_entity_poly.entity_id
_entity_poly.type
_entity_poly.pdbx_seq_one_letter_code
_entity_poly.pdbx_strand_id
1 'polypeptide(L)'
;MLPRVVRSDAGTENVIMRDLQRSLRHNQNDEMSGQNSFLVGRSVANQRIERLWGTLKTSFTQFWRNRFQDFQDTGLLNVSCPVHKECVRFCFLSVIQHQLDMFAENWNSHRIRRQRAEVVTPSGIPNMLYYQPEIFGGRDCSFPLPCNLQTIDNLIEEYTENFPEHGCSNEFINIVELLTGNRRDQFPIITSYDDAELLFRTLIAALPN
;
A
#
# COMPACT_ATOMS: atom_id res chain seq x y z
N MET A 1 -13.73 12.29 -1.06
CA MET A 1 -13.24 13.59 -0.55
C MET A 1 -11.79 13.77 -0.98
N LEU A 2 -11.32 15.01 -1.09
CA LEU A 2 -9.95 15.37 -1.44
C LEU A 2 -9.27 16.10 -0.28
N PRO A 3 -7.97 15.88 -0.05
CA PRO A 3 -7.22 16.68 0.90
C PRO A 3 -7.12 18.13 0.41
N ARG A 4 -7.18 19.11 1.34
CA ARG A 4 -6.94 20.52 1.02
C ARG A 4 -5.55 20.75 0.43
N VAL A 5 -4.57 20.10 1.05
CA VAL A 5 -3.14 20.20 0.70
C VAL A 5 -2.49 18.84 0.84
N VAL A 6 -1.71 18.44 -0.15
CA VAL A 6 -0.76 17.32 -0.04
C VAL A 6 0.64 17.89 0.12
N ARG A 7 1.41 17.30 1.02
CA ARG A 7 2.80 17.68 1.24
C ARG A 7 3.71 16.49 0.91
N SER A 8 4.75 16.72 0.11
CA SER A 8 5.82 15.74 -0.11
C SER A 8 7.21 16.40 -0.15
N ASP A 9 8.25 15.59 -0.31
CA ASP A 9 9.56 16.11 -0.70
C ASP A 9 9.64 16.34 -2.22
N ALA A 10 10.85 16.67 -2.69
CA ALA A 10 11.12 16.96 -4.09
C ALA A 10 11.45 15.71 -4.93
N GLY A 11 11.14 14.51 -4.42
CA GLY A 11 11.35 13.25 -5.15
C GLY A 11 10.58 13.20 -6.47
N THR A 12 11.20 12.64 -7.50
CA THR A 12 10.62 12.54 -8.85
C THR A 12 9.40 11.62 -8.90
N GLU A 13 9.32 10.66 -7.98
CA GLU A 13 8.18 9.77 -7.79
C GLU A 13 6.90 10.50 -7.37
N ASN A 14 7.02 11.72 -6.82
CA ASN A 14 5.88 12.51 -6.35
C ASN A 14 5.23 13.39 -7.44
N VAL A 15 5.77 13.39 -8.66
CA VAL A 15 5.31 14.25 -9.76
C VAL A 15 3.86 13.96 -10.13
N ILE A 16 3.49 12.69 -10.25
CA ILE A 16 2.11 12.28 -10.59
C ILE A 16 1.14 12.73 -9.50
N MET A 17 1.46 12.47 -8.22
CA MET A 17 0.64 12.90 -7.08
C MET A 17 0.47 14.42 -7.02
N ARG A 18 1.54 15.17 -7.33
CA ARG A 18 1.49 16.63 -7.42
C ARG A 18 0.51 17.09 -8.49
N ASP A 19 0.62 16.52 -9.68
CA ASP A 19 -0.16 16.97 -10.83
C ASP A 19 -1.63 16.58 -10.69
N LEU A 20 -1.92 15.38 -10.16
CA LEU A 20 -3.27 14.95 -9.79
C LEU A 20 -3.89 15.86 -8.74
N GLN A 21 -3.20 16.11 -7.63
CA GLN A 21 -3.71 16.98 -6.56
C GLN A 21 -4.03 18.39 -7.08
N ARG A 22 -3.12 18.97 -7.87
CA ARG A 22 -3.30 20.31 -8.46
C ARG A 22 -4.48 20.38 -9.43
N SER A 23 -4.65 19.34 -10.25
CA SER A 23 -5.73 19.25 -11.23
C SER A 23 -7.09 19.09 -10.55
N LEU A 24 -7.19 18.16 -9.59
CA LEU A 24 -8.41 17.90 -8.83
C LEU A 24 -8.82 19.08 -7.92
N ARG A 25 -7.89 19.98 -7.60
CA ARG A 25 -8.15 21.17 -6.79
C ARG A 25 -8.20 22.47 -7.61
N HIS A 26 -8.13 22.42 -8.94
CA HIS A 26 -7.99 23.60 -9.79
C HIS A 26 -9.15 24.61 -9.64
N ASN A 27 -10.39 24.13 -9.64
CA ASN A 27 -11.61 24.96 -9.62
C ASN A 27 -12.14 25.27 -8.20
N GLN A 28 -11.30 25.15 -7.17
CA GLN A 28 -11.69 25.37 -5.78
C GLN A 28 -11.41 26.82 -5.35
N ASN A 29 -12.26 27.37 -4.47
CA ASN A 29 -12.27 28.80 -4.12
C ASN A 29 -11.53 29.14 -2.80
N ASP A 30 -10.53 28.35 -2.41
CA ASP A 30 -9.70 28.66 -1.23
C ASP A 30 -8.25 28.95 -1.62
N GLU A 31 -7.52 29.61 -0.73
CA GLU A 31 -6.11 30.02 -0.92
C GLU A 31 -5.17 28.87 -1.33
N MET A 32 -5.51 27.63 -0.95
CA MET A 32 -4.74 26.43 -1.22
C MET A 32 -5.30 25.62 -2.39
N SER A 33 -6.00 26.25 -3.34
CA SER A 33 -6.49 25.60 -4.56
C SER A 33 -5.42 25.53 -5.66
N GLY A 34 -5.69 24.73 -6.68
CA GLY A 34 -4.84 24.58 -7.86
C GLY A 34 -3.37 24.35 -7.51
N GLN A 35 -2.48 25.22 -7.99
CA GLN A 35 -1.03 25.10 -7.82
C GLN A 35 -0.59 25.08 -6.34
N ASN A 36 -1.34 25.75 -5.45
CA ASN A 36 -1.04 25.86 -4.02
C ASN A 36 -1.49 24.62 -3.23
N SER A 37 -2.25 23.71 -3.84
CA SER A 37 -2.76 22.50 -3.19
C SER A 37 -1.70 21.41 -2.98
N PHE A 38 -0.47 21.62 -3.45
CA PHE A 38 0.66 20.72 -3.24
C PHE A 38 1.90 21.47 -2.75
N LEU A 39 2.43 21.05 -1.59
CA LEU A 39 3.60 21.66 -0.95
C LEU A 39 4.81 20.74 -1.06
N VAL A 40 5.82 21.20 -1.80
CA VAL A 40 7.16 20.60 -1.78
C VAL A 40 7.95 21.19 -0.63
N GLY A 41 8.70 20.37 0.09
CA GLY A 41 9.53 20.84 1.20
C GLY A 41 10.59 19.83 1.57
N ARG A 42 11.45 20.17 2.52
CA ARG A 42 12.66 19.38 2.80
C ARG A 42 12.32 17.98 3.32
N SER A 43 13.07 16.96 2.90
CA SER A 43 12.91 15.58 3.39
C SER A 43 13.07 15.46 4.92
N VAL A 44 13.90 16.32 5.53
CA VAL A 44 14.05 16.39 7.00
C VAL A 44 12.75 16.79 7.73
N ALA A 45 11.75 17.34 7.03
CA ALA A 45 10.45 17.70 7.60
C ALA A 45 9.38 16.61 7.36
N ASN A 46 9.71 15.49 6.70
CA ASN A 46 8.79 14.37 6.45
C ASN A 46 8.70 13.38 7.64
N GLN A 47 9.06 13.84 8.84
CA GLN A 47 9.18 13.03 10.06
C GLN A 47 7.97 12.15 10.37
N ARG A 48 6.75 12.59 10.05
CA ARG A 48 5.52 11.83 10.33
C ARG A 48 5.39 10.59 9.47
N ILE A 49 5.59 10.74 8.15
CA ILE A 49 5.49 9.61 7.23
C ILE A 49 6.71 8.69 7.42
N GLU A 50 7.89 9.24 7.69
CA GLU A 50 9.08 8.43 8.03
C GLU A 50 8.88 7.61 9.32
N ARG A 51 8.18 8.16 10.33
CA ARG A 51 7.83 7.40 11.52
C ARG A 51 6.87 6.25 11.23
N LEU A 52 5.89 6.47 10.35
CA LEU A 52 5.00 5.41 9.88
C LEU A 52 5.82 4.32 9.16
N TRP A 53 6.66 4.70 8.21
CA TRP A 53 7.53 3.76 7.46
C TRP A 53 8.47 2.99 8.37
N GLY A 54 9.07 3.64 9.36
CA GLY A 54 9.92 2.98 10.37
C GLY A 54 9.15 1.96 11.21
N THR A 55 7.90 2.27 11.58
CA THR A 55 7.03 1.34 12.30
C THR A 55 6.66 0.16 11.41
N LEU A 56 6.16 0.40 10.19
CA LEU A 56 5.82 -0.64 9.23
C LEU A 56 7.04 -1.55 8.94
N LYS A 57 8.23 -0.97 8.80
CA LYS A 57 9.46 -1.73 8.59
C LYS A 57 9.71 -2.69 9.73
N THR A 58 9.68 -2.19 10.96
CA THR A 58 10.03 -2.97 12.16
C THR A 58 8.95 -3.99 12.52
N SER A 59 7.67 -3.69 12.31
CA SER A 59 6.57 -4.59 12.65
C SER A 59 6.20 -5.59 11.54
N PHE A 60 6.52 -5.30 10.29
CA PHE A 60 6.02 -6.06 9.14
C PHE A 60 7.11 -6.32 8.09
N THR A 61 7.70 -5.28 7.49
CA THR A 61 8.55 -5.46 6.29
C THR A 61 9.81 -6.28 6.58
N GLN A 62 10.41 -6.13 7.77
CA GLN A 62 11.64 -6.83 8.13
C GLN A 62 11.43 -8.36 8.19
N PHE A 63 10.27 -8.82 8.67
CA PHE A 63 9.93 -10.24 8.71
C PHE A 63 9.97 -10.85 7.31
N TRP A 64 9.22 -10.27 6.37
CA TRP A 64 9.14 -10.77 5.00
C TRP A 64 10.47 -10.69 4.25
N ARG A 65 11.23 -9.61 4.45
CA ARG A 65 12.59 -9.49 3.89
C ARG A 65 13.49 -10.62 4.37
N ASN A 66 13.48 -10.91 5.67
CA ASN A 66 14.30 -11.99 6.22
C ASN A 66 13.86 -13.35 5.65
N ARG A 67 12.55 -13.65 5.63
CA ARG A 67 12.04 -14.92 5.10
C ARG A 67 12.40 -15.15 3.62
N PHE A 68 12.23 -14.15 2.77
CA PHE A 68 12.60 -14.29 1.36
C PHE A 68 14.12 -14.27 1.14
N GLN A 69 14.90 -13.68 2.04
CA GLN A 69 16.35 -13.81 2.04
C GLN A 69 16.76 -15.23 2.42
N ASP A 70 16.17 -15.80 3.48
CA ASP A 70 16.41 -17.19 3.91
C ASP A 70 16.14 -18.16 2.75
N PHE A 71 15.04 -17.98 2.00
CA PHE A 71 14.73 -18.81 0.83
C PHE A 71 15.77 -18.69 -0.30
N GLN A 72 16.33 -17.50 -0.52
CA GLN A 72 17.40 -17.32 -1.50
C GLN A 72 18.68 -18.00 -1.04
N ASP A 73 19.05 -17.83 0.23
CA ASP A 73 20.28 -18.36 0.81
C ASP A 73 20.27 -19.89 0.83
N THR A 74 19.10 -20.52 1.00
CA THR A 74 18.94 -21.98 0.89
C THR A 74 18.80 -22.50 -0.54
N GLY A 75 18.77 -21.62 -1.54
CA GLY A 75 18.56 -21.99 -2.95
C GLY A 75 17.11 -22.36 -3.31
N LEU A 76 16.15 -22.11 -2.42
CA LEU A 76 14.72 -22.38 -2.66
C LEU A 76 14.11 -21.32 -3.60
N LEU A 77 14.57 -20.07 -3.49
CA LEU A 77 14.09 -18.95 -4.30
C LEU A 77 15.21 -18.42 -5.20
N ASN A 78 15.03 -18.55 -6.52
CA ASN A 78 15.85 -17.86 -7.51
C ASN A 78 15.16 -16.56 -7.96
N VAL A 79 15.59 -15.41 -7.45
CA VAL A 79 15.00 -14.09 -7.79
C VAL A 79 15.21 -13.67 -9.25
N SER A 80 16.19 -14.28 -9.93
CA SER A 80 16.40 -14.08 -11.36
C SER A 80 15.41 -14.89 -12.21
N CYS A 81 14.72 -15.87 -11.64
CA CYS A 81 13.68 -16.66 -12.32
C CYS A 81 12.32 -15.96 -12.22
N PRO A 82 11.70 -15.54 -13.35
CA PRO A 82 10.37 -14.92 -13.34
C PRO A 82 9.29 -15.83 -12.72
N VAL A 83 9.34 -17.13 -13.00
CA VAL A 83 8.38 -18.11 -12.48
C VAL A 83 8.45 -18.20 -10.95
N HIS A 84 9.64 -18.20 -10.35
CA HIS A 84 9.75 -18.21 -8.88
C HIS A 84 9.17 -16.94 -8.25
N LYS A 85 9.37 -15.77 -8.89
CA LYS A 85 8.77 -14.51 -8.41
C LYS A 85 7.24 -14.57 -8.46
N GLU A 86 6.68 -15.18 -9.49
CA GLU A 86 5.24 -15.43 -9.59
C GLU A 86 4.76 -16.45 -8.55
N CYS A 87 5.49 -17.54 -8.29
CA CYS A 87 5.20 -18.47 -7.20
C CYS A 87 5.15 -17.76 -5.84
N VAL A 88 6.09 -16.84 -5.57
CA VAL A 88 6.08 -16.04 -4.33
C VAL A 88 4.81 -15.20 -4.25
N ARG A 89 4.42 -14.50 -5.33
CA ARG A 89 3.19 -13.70 -5.34
C ARG A 89 1.96 -14.59 -5.13
N PHE A 90 1.88 -15.70 -5.84
CA PHE A 90 0.75 -16.63 -5.76
C PHE A 90 0.54 -17.17 -4.34
N CYS A 91 1.62 -17.54 -3.64
CA CYS A 91 1.52 -18.17 -2.33
C CYS A 91 1.39 -17.16 -1.19
N PHE A 92 2.11 -16.03 -1.26
CA PHE A 92 2.27 -15.14 -0.10
C PHE A 92 1.49 -13.83 -0.20
N LEU A 93 1.01 -13.42 -1.39
CA LEU A 93 0.40 -12.10 -1.55
C LEU A 93 -0.88 -11.93 -0.71
N SER A 94 -1.71 -12.95 -0.60
CA SER A 94 -2.92 -12.90 0.25
C SER A 94 -2.58 -12.70 1.73
N VAL A 95 -1.55 -13.42 2.21
CA VAL A 95 -1.08 -13.32 3.61
C VAL A 95 -0.47 -11.95 3.86
N ILE A 96 0.35 -11.46 2.92
CA ILE A 96 0.95 -10.11 2.95
C ILE A 96 -0.14 -9.05 2.98
N GLN A 97 -1.15 -9.14 2.11
CA GLN A 97 -2.25 -8.19 2.06
C GLN A 97 -3.02 -8.18 3.36
N HIS A 98 -3.41 -9.35 3.87
CA HIS A 98 -4.12 -9.46 5.15
C HIS A 98 -3.34 -8.83 6.31
N GLN A 99 -2.03 -9.06 6.39
CA GLN A 99 -1.20 -8.45 7.42
C GLN A 99 -1.06 -6.93 7.25
N LEU A 100 -1.02 -6.41 6.01
CA LEU A 100 -1.02 -4.98 5.75
C LEU A 100 -2.36 -4.33 6.13
N ASP A 101 -3.48 -5.01 5.87
CA ASP A 101 -4.81 -4.55 6.29
C ASP A 101 -4.88 -4.47 7.82
N MET A 102 -4.43 -5.52 8.51
CA MET A 102 -4.33 -5.53 9.98
C MET A 102 -3.41 -4.41 10.50
N PHE A 103 -2.29 -4.14 9.83
CA PHE A 103 -1.43 -3.02 10.19
C PHE A 103 -2.14 -1.68 10.03
N ALA A 104 -2.85 -1.48 8.91
CA ALA A 104 -3.61 -0.26 8.65
C ALA A 104 -4.73 -0.06 9.69
N GLU A 105 -5.48 -1.09 10.05
CA GLU A 105 -6.50 -1.03 11.09
C GLU A 105 -5.92 -0.63 12.45
N ASN A 106 -4.84 -1.29 12.86
CA ASN A 106 -4.15 -1.00 14.11
C ASN A 106 -3.56 0.42 14.12
N TRP A 107 -2.91 0.81 13.03
CA TRP A 107 -2.35 2.15 12.89
C TRP A 107 -3.44 3.22 12.81
N ASN A 108 -4.59 2.96 12.22
CA ASN A 108 -5.64 3.98 12.16
C ASN A 108 -6.45 4.07 13.47
N SER A 109 -6.35 3.06 14.32
CA SER A 109 -7.06 2.98 15.61
C SER A 109 -6.19 3.34 16.82
N HIS A 110 -4.86 3.46 16.66
CA HIS A 110 -3.98 3.80 17.79
C HIS A 110 -4.24 5.23 18.31
N ARG A 111 -3.99 5.45 19.60
CA ARG A 111 -4.12 6.78 20.19
C ARG A 111 -2.81 7.56 20.11
N ILE A 112 -2.83 8.69 19.41
CA ILE A 112 -1.76 9.69 19.41
C ILE A 112 -1.85 10.52 20.70
N ARG A 113 -0.79 10.44 21.51
CA ARG A 113 -0.71 11.18 22.79
C ARG A 113 -0.55 12.68 22.55
N ARG A 114 -1.26 13.49 23.35
CA ARG A 114 -1.08 14.96 23.40
C ARG A 114 0.36 15.31 23.77
N GLN A 115 1.00 16.14 22.96
CA GLN A 115 2.33 16.70 23.23
C GLN A 115 2.19 18.14 23.74
N ARG A 116 3.12 18.60 24.59
CA ARG A 116 3.09 19.94 25.19
C ARG A 116 3.26 21.08 24.17
N ALA A 117 3.89 20.82 23.02
CA ALA A 117 3.98 21.75 21.91
C ALA A 117 2.75 21.60 21.00
N GLU A 118 1.61 22.11 21.46
CA GLU A 118 0.27 21.83 20.91
C GLU A 118 0.04 22.32 19.48
N VAL A 119 0.83 23.30 19.01
CA VAL A 119 0.55 24.00 17.74
C VAL A 119 0.76 23.14 16.50
N VAL A 120 1.54 22.05 16.57
CA VAL A 120 1.98 21.36 15.35
C VAL A 120 1.33 20.00 15.15
N THR A 121 1.07 19.20 16.20
CA THR A 121 0.69 17.79 16.04
C THR A 121 -0.70 17.46 16.59
N PRO A 122 -1.64 16.94 15.77
CA PRO A 122 -2.96 16.54 16.24
C PRO A 122 -2.83 15.36 17.22
N SER A 123 -3.63 15.40 18.29
CA SER A 123 -3.76 14.30 19.25
C SER A 123 -5.14 13.67 19.16
N GLY A 124 -5.25 12.35 19.31
CA GLY A 124 -6.51 11.64 19.14
C GLY A 124 -6.30 10.28 18.46
N ILE A 125 -7.38 9.68 17.97
CA ILE A 125 -7.35 8.44 17.20
C ILE A 125 -7.46 8.80 15.71
N PRO A 126 -6.55 8.39 14.82
CA PRO A 126 -6.55 8.80 13.41
C PRO A 126 -7.90 8.63 12.71
N ASN A 127 -8.57 7.48 12.86
CA ASN A 127 -9.91 7.27 12.31
C ASN A 127 -10.91 8.30 12.85
N MET A 128 -10.91 8.58 14.15
CA MET A 128 -11.81 9.59 14.72
C MET A 128 -11.44 11.00 14.26
N LEU A 129 -10.15 11.31 14.14
CA LEU A 129 -9.68 12.59 13.60
C LEU A 129 -10.07 12.79 12.13
N TYR A 130 -10.26 11.71 11.37
CA TYR A 130 -10.68 11.76 9.98
C TYR A 130 -12.20 11.82 9.84
N TYR A 131 -12.94 10.92 10.50
CA TYR A 131 -14.39 10.79 10.33
C TYR A 131 -15.22 11.71 11.24
N GLN A 132 -14.69 12.09 12.42
CA GLN A 132 -15.40 12.88 13.43
C GLN A 132 -14.43 13.85 14.16
N PRO A 133 -13.75 14.75 13.43
CA PRO A 133 -12.72 15.62 13.98
C PRO A 133 -13.21 16.50 15.14
N GLU A 134 -14.50 16.82 15.19
CA GLU A 134 -15.13 17.68 16.19
C GLU A 134 -14.99 17.11 17.62
N ILE A 135 -14.92 15.79 17.76
CA ILE A 135 -14.73 15.10 19.05
C ILE A 135 -13.40 15.52 19.70
N PHE A 136 -12.40 15.85 18.89
CA PHE A 136 -11.08 16.29 19.34
C PHE A 136 -10.87 17.80 19.16
N GLY A 137 -11.95 18.58 18.98
CA GLY A 137 -11.88 20.02 18.73
C GLY A 137 -11.29 20.39 17.36
N GLY A 138 -11.18 19.42 16.45
CA GLY A 138 -10.80 19.62 15.07
C GLY A 138 -11.98 20.03 14.19
N ARG A 139 -11.72 20.13 12.89
CA ARG A 139 -12.74 20.32 11.85
C ARG A 139 -12.39 19.52 10.61
N ASP A 140 -13.39 19.11 9.85
CA ASP A 140 -13.15 18.55 8.53
C ASP A 140 -12.51 19.61 7.62
N CYS A 141 -11.38 19.24 7.02
CA CYS A 141 -10.62 20.09 6.09
C CYS A 141 -10.61 19.51 4.68
N SER A 142 -11.45 18.50 4.42
CA SER A 142 -11.54 17.84 3.13
C SER A 142 -12.51 18.56 2.19
N PHE A 143 -12.35 18.31 0.90
CA PHE A 143 -13.15 18.91 -0.16
C PHE A 143 -13.92 17.84 -0.93
N PRO A 144 -15.09 18.17 -1.50
CA PRO A 144 -15.78 17.24 -2.37
C PRO A 144 -14.94 16.97 -3.63
N LEU A 145 -15.11 15.77 -4.19
CA LEU A 145 -14.52 15.44 -5.50
C LEU A 145 -15.16 16.35 -6.56
N PRO A 146 -14.37 16.98 -7.45
CA PRO A 146 -14.88 17.87 -8.50
C PRO A 146 -15.46 17.10 -9.69
N CYS A 147 -15.28 15.78 -9.73
CA CYS A 147 -15.65 14.90 -10.83
C CYS A 147 -16.32 13.62 -10.31
N ASN A 148 -16.93 12.88 -11.23
CA ASN A 148 -17.50 11.57 -10.95
C ASN A 148 -16.42 10.49 -10.84
N LEU A 149 -16.82 9.31 -10.34
CA LEU A 149 -15.92 8.17 -10.17
C LEU A 149 -15.31 7.68 -11.49
N GLN A 150 -16.06 7.72 -12.59
CA GLN A 150 -15.54 7.32 -13.91
C GLN A 150 -14.31 8.16 -14.33
N THR A 151 -14.30 9.45 -14.01
CA THR A 151 -13.14 10.31 -14.30
C THR A 151 -11.94 9.89 -13.46
N ILE A 152 -12.16 9.46 -12.22
CA ILE A 152 -11.10 8.93 -11.35
C ILE A 152 -10.58 7.61 -11.90
N ASP A 153 -11.46 6.70 -12.33
CA ASP A 153 -11.08 5.42 -12.92
C ASP A 153 -10.20 5.62 -14.16
N ASN A 154 -10.58 6.54 -15.05
CA ASN A 154 -9.77 6.89 -16.23
C ASN A 154 -8.38 7.44 -15.84
N LEU A 155 -8.29 8.26 -14.77
CA LEU A 155 -7.00 8.76 -14.27
C LEU A 155 -6.17 7.63 -13.67
N ILE A 156 -6.79 6.66 -13.00
CA ILE A 156 -6.09 5.48 -12.49
C ILE A 156 -5.52 4.68 -13.67
N GLU A 157 -6.33 4.42 -14.71
CA GLU A 157 -5.87 3.70 -15.91
C GLU A 157 -4.74 4.44 -16.65
N GLU A 158 -4.78 5.77 -16.70
CA GLU A 158 -3.77 6.58 -17.39
C GLU A 158 -2.44 6.67 -16.62
N TYR A 159 -2.51 6.83 -15.29
CA TYR A 159 -1.33 7.14 -14.47
C TYR A 159 -0.80 5.97 -13.65
N THR A 160 -1.48 4.82 -13.68
CA THR A 160 -1.07 3.63 -12.92
C THR A 160 -1.05 2.38 -13.80
N GLU A 161 -0.23 1.40 -13.41
CA GLU A 161 -0.21 0.11 -14.06
C GLU A 161 -1.28 -0.79 -13.44
N ASN A 162 -2.12 -1.38 -14.30
CA ASN A 162 -3.02 -2.44 -13.87
C ASN A 162 -2.19 -3.67 -13.49
N PHE A 163 -2.11 -3.94 -12.19
CA PHE A 163 -1.54 -5.19 -11.72
C PHE A 163 -2.45 -6.36 -12.12
N PRO A 164 -1.89 -7.53 -12.45
CA PRO A 164 -2.69 -8.72 -12.73
C PRO A 164 -3.64 -9.00 -11.56
N GLU A 165 -4.83 -9.47 -11.86
CA GLU A 165 -5.80 -9.85 -10.83
C GLU A 165 -5.15 -10.89 -9.91
N HIS A 166 -5.03 -10.53 -8.62
CA HIS A 166 -4.34 -11.32 -7.59
C HIS A 166 -2.83 -11.56 -7.82
N GLY A 167 -2.16 -10.67 -8.56
CA GLY A 167 -0.70 -10.53 -8.60
C GLY A 167 0.08 -11.48 -9.50
N CYS A 168 -0.57 -12.37 -10.26
CA CYS A 168 0.09 -13.33 -11.15
C CYS A 168 -0.45 -13.23 -12.58
N SER A 169 0.41 -13.51 -13.57
CA SER A 169 0.03 -13.55 -14.98
C SER A 169 -0.87 -14.75 -15.29
N ASN A 170 -1.69 -14.65 -16.34
CA ASN A 170 -2.54 -15.76 -16.79
C ASN A 170 -1.70 -16.97 -17.23
N GLU A 171 -0.55 -16.71 -17.86
CA GLU A 171 0.43 -17.72 -18.25
C GLU A 171 0.91 -18.53 -17.04
N PHE A 172 1.24 -17.83 -15.94
CA PHE A 172 1.65 -18.50 -14.70
C PHE A 172 0.50 -19.31 -14.08
N ILE A 173 -0.71 -18.76 -14.04
CA ILE A 173 -1.87 -19.49 -13.53
C ILE A 173 -2.09 -20.79 -14.32
N ASN A 174 -2.03 -20.75 -15.64
CA ASN A 174 -2.14 -21.95 -16.48
C ASN A 174 -1.06 -22.99 -16.15
N ILE A 175 0.18 -22.57 -15.87
CA ILE A 175 1.25 -23.48 -15.43
C ILE A 175 0.88 -24.16 -14.11
N VAL A 176 0.40 -23.39 -13.12
CA VAL A 176 -0.01 -23.94 -11.82
C VAL A 176 -1.17 -24.92 -11.98
N GLU A 177 -2.18 -24.62 -12.80
CA GLU A 177 -3.31 -25.51 -13.05
C GLU A 177 -2.87 -26.82 -13.72
N LEU A 178 -1.93 -26.75 -14.68
CA LEU A 178 -1.36 -27.93 -15.33
C LEU A 178 -0.53 -28.79 -14.37
N LEU A 179 0.28 -28.16 -13.50
CA LEU A 179 1.15 -28.87 -12.56
C LEU A 179 0.38 -29.52 -11.41
N THR A 180 -0.67 -28.87 -10.93
CA THR A 180 -1.41 -29.31 -9.74
C THR A 180 -2.70 -30.06 -10.06
N GLY A 181 -3.21 -29.93 -11.29
CA GLY A 181 -4.54 -30.43 -11.67
C GLY A 181 -5.70 -29.65 -11.02
N ASN A 182 -5.41 -28.64 -10.21
CA ASN A 182 -6.39 -27.83 -9.52
C ASN A 182 -6.54 -26.49 -10.22
N ARG A 183 -7.79 -26.08 -10.45
CA ARG A 183 -8.05 -24.71 -10.88
C ARG A 183 -7.73 -23.72 -9.77
N ARG A 184 -7.44 -22.47 -10.12
CA ARG A 184 -7.17 -21.41 -9.15
C ARG A 184 -8.21 -21.31 -8.02
N ASP A 185 -9.50 -21.38 -8.35
CA ASP A 185 -10.61 -21.26 -7.39
C ASP A 185 -10.72 -22.43 -6.41
N GLN A 186 -9.96 -23.50 -6.65
CA GLN A 186 -9.93 -24.71 -5.82
C GLN A 186 -8.81 -24.67 -4.77
N PHE A 187 -7.87 -23.72 -4.88
CA PHE A 187 -6.85 -23.54 -3.86
C PHE A 187 -7.50 -22.92 -2.61
N PRO A 188 -7.17 -23.43 -1.41
CA PRO A 188 -7.68 -22.85 -0.18
C PRO A 188 -7.21 -21.40 -0.05
N ILE A 189 -8.03 -20.56 0.59
CA ILE A 189 -7.62 -19.21 0.93
C ILE A 189 -6.46 -19.30 1.92
N ILE A 190 -5.28 -18.90 1.47
CA ILE A 190 -4.07 -18.93 2.28
C ILE A 190 -4.09 -17.73 3.21
N THR A 191 -4.24 -18.00 4.51
CA THR A 191 -4.35 -16.98 5.56
C THR A 191 -3.14 -16.99 6.51
N SER A 192 -2.36 -18.07 6.53
CA SER A 192 -1.20 -18.23 7.40
C SER A 192 0.10 -18.29 6.59
N TYR A 193 1.20 -17.89 7.25
CA TYR A 193 2.54 -18.01 6.67
C TYR A 193 2.91 -19.49 6.41
N ASP A 194 2.57 -20.40 7.32
CA ASP A 194 2.96 -21.80 7.21
C ASP A 194 2.28 -22.50 6.02
N ASP A 195 0.99 -22.21 5.79
CA ASP A 195 0.26 -22.72 4.62
C ASP A 195 0.83 -22.15 3.32
N ALA A 196 1.19 -20.85 3.32
CA ALA A 196 1.82 -20.20 2.18
C ALA A 196 3.18 -20.82 1.84
N GLU A 197 4.01 -21.08 2.87
CA GLU A 197 5.31 -21.71 2.68
C GLU A 197 5.17 -23.16 2.19
N LEU A 198 4.23 -23.93 2.73
CA LEU A 198 3.97 -25.29 2.30
C LEU A 198 3.57 -25.34 0.82
N LEU A 199 2.65 -24.45 0.40
CA LEU A 199 2.25 -24.35 -1.00
C LEU A 199 3.43 -23.92 -1.88
N PHE A 200 4.19 -22.91 -1.46
CA PHE A 200 5.34 -22.43 -2.20
C PHE A 200 6.36 -23.55 -2.44
N ARG A 201 6.73 -24.31 -1.41
CA ARG A 201 7.65 -25.45 -1.53
C ARG A 201 7.12 -26.52 -2.46
N THR A 202 5.81 -26.81 -2.39
CA THR A 202 5.16 -27.78 -3.26
C THR A 202 5.24 -27.35 -4.73
N LEU A 203 4.96 -26.09 -5.02
CA LEU A 203 5.03 -25.56 -6.39
C LEU A 203 6.47 -25.54 -6.91
N ILE A 204 7.44 -25.08 -6.11
CA ILE A 204 8.85 -25.05 -6.51
C ILE A 204 9.37 -26.47 -6.81
N ALA A 205 8.98 -27.48 -6.02
CA ALA A 205 9.39 -28.87 -6.27
C ALA A 205 8.73 -29.49 -7.51
N ALA A 206 7.57 -28.98 -7.94
CA ALA A 206 6.86 -29.44 -9.13
C ALA A 206 7.34 -28.78 -10.43
N LEU A 207 8.06 -27.65 -10.34
CA LEU A 207 8.62 -26.99 -11.52
C LEU A 207 9.74 -27.83 -12.13
N PRO A 208 9.78 -27.96 -13.47
CA PRO A 208 10.90 -28.62 -14.13
C PRO A 208 12.19 -27.81 -13.93
N ASN A 209 13.30 -28.51 -13.69
CA ASN A 209 14.65 -27.92 -13.52
C ASN A 209 15.11 -27.13 -14.75
#